data_AF-A0A2X3IEV5-F1
#
_entry.id   AF-A0A2X3IEV5-F1
#
_cell.length_a   1.000
_cell.length_b   1.000
_cell.length_c   1.000
_cell.angle_alpha   90.00
_cell.angle_beta   90.00
_cell.angle_gamma   90.00
#
_symmetry.space_group_name_H-M   'P 1'
#
loop_
_entity.id
_entity.type
_entity.pdbx_description
1 polymer ?
#
loop_
_entity_poly.entity_id
_entity_poly.type
_entity_poly.pdbx_seq_one_letter_code
_entity_poly.pdbx_strand_id
1 'polypeptide(L)'
;MANHDTQPLQALEAPVEAWFKPLAYALILLSENGVPSVFYPDLFGASYDDEGGDGQNYHIDMPVIEQLDDLIHARERFAHGVQTLWFDHPNCIGFSRSGTAEAPGCVVIMSNGDDGEKHVTLGENFAEKSWRDYLGNREETVHTDADGSATFTCNGGSVSVWVLEDVL
;
A
#
# COMPACT_ATOMS: atom_id res chain seq x y z
N MET A 1 -1.85 -6.70 -10.42
CA MET A 1 -3.05 -6.11 -9.79
C MET A 1 -4.25 -6.39 -10.64
N ALA A 2 -4.37 -5.73 -11.79
CA ALA A 2 -5.24 -6.15 -12.88
C ALA A 2 -4.53 -5.82 -14.21
N ASN A 3 -4.99 -6.41 -15.29
CA ASN A 3 -4.65 -6.05 -16.66
C ASN A 3 -5.91 -6.22 -17.51
N HIS A 4 -5.82 -5.86 -18.80
CA HIS A 4 -6.94 -6.00 -19.73
C HIS A 4 -7.50 -7.44 -19.76
N ASP A 5 -6.69 -8.47 -19.51
CA ASP A 5 -7.14 -9.86 -19.55
C ASP A 5 -7.87 -10.33 -18.28
N THR A 6 -7.72 -9.63 -17.15
CA THR A 6 -8.21 -10.03 -15.81
C THR A 6 -9.35 -9.18 -15.27
N GLN A 7 -9.77 -8.13 -15.99
CA GLN A 7 -10.94 -7.32 -15.67
C GLN A 7 -12.25 -8.12 -15.90
N PRO A 8 -13.39 -7.67 -15.32
CA PRO A 8 -14.68 -8.34 -15.52
C PRO A 8 -15.02 -8.52 -17.00
N LEU A 9 -15.61 -9.67 -17.33
CA LEU A 9 -16.00 -10.06 -18.69
C LEU A 9 -14.84 -10.30 -19.68
N GLN A 10 -13.62 -10.59 -19.18
CA GLN A 10 -12.47 -10.94 -20.01
C GLN A 10 -11.99 -12.37 -19.77
N ALA A 11 -11.12 -12.88 -20.66
CA ALA A 11 -10.77 -14.29 -20.76
C ALA A 11 -10.11 -14.92 -19.49
N LEU A 12 -9.54 -14.11 -18.60
CA LEU A 12 -8.88 -14.54 -17.35
C LEU A 12 -9.43 -13.81 -16.12
N GLU A 13 -10.74 -13.52 -16.09
CA GLU A 13 -11.41 -12.81 -15.00
C GLU A 13 -11.01 -13.32 -13.59
N ALA A 14 -10.37 -12.44 -12.83
CA ALA A 14 -10.01 -12.66 -11.42
C ALA A 14 -10.01 -11.30 -10.68
N PRO A 15 -11.17 -10.64 -10.58
CA PRO A 15 -11.25 -9.28 -10.06
C PRO A 15 -10.83 -9.26 -8.58
N VAL A 16 -9.80 -8.48 -8.27
CA VAL A 16 -9.46 -8.14 -6.89
C VAL A 16 -10.57 -7.23 -6.37
N GLU A 17 -11.18 -7.61 -5.24
CA GLU A 17 -12.21 -6.80 -4.59
C GLU A 17 -11.69 -5.39 -4.29
N ALA A 18 -12.53 -4.38 -4.52
CA ALA A 18 -12.12 -2.98 -4.49
C ALA A 18 -11.44 -2.56 -3.17
N TRP A 19 -11.91 -3.08 -2.04
CA TRP A 19 -11.34 -2.80 -0.72
C TRP A 19 -9.90 -3.30 -0.56
N PHE A 20 -9.52 -4.38 -1.26
CA PHE A 20 -8.17 -4.96 -1.18
C PHE A 20 -7.20 -4.30 -2.16
N LYS A 21 -7.71 -3.53 -3.13
CA LYS A 21 -6.87 -2.92 -4.17
C LYS A 21 -5.77 -2.02 -3.60
N PRO A 22 -6.02 -1.12 -2.63
CA PRO A 22 -4.96 -0.30 -2.05
C PRO A 22 -3.85 -1.13 -1.39
N LEU A 23 -4.19 -2.19 -0.66
CA LEU A 23 -3.22 -3.06 0.00
C LEU A 23 -2.28 -3.71 -1.03
N ALA A 24 -2.85 -4.25 -2.09
CA ALA A 24 -2.07 -4.94 -3.10
C ALA A 24 -1.31 -3.97 -4.04
N TYR A 25 -1.79 -2.74 -4.23
CA TYR A 25 -1.01 -1.68 -4.86
C TYR A 25 0.17 -1.25 -3.98
N ALA A 26 -0.03 -1.10 -2.66
CA ALA A 26 1.05 -0.77 -1.73
C ALA A 26 2.16 -1.82 -1.75
N LEU A 27 1.81 -3.12 -1.84
CA LEU A 27 2.77 -4.20 -1.99
C LEU A 27 3.64 -4.04 -3.25
N ILE A 28 3.04 -3.81 -4.42
CA ILE A 28 3.84 -3.72 -5.67
C ILE A 28 4.57 -2.38 -5.80
N LEU A 29 4.00 -1.29 -5.27
CA LEU A 29 4.56 0.06 -5.41
C LEU A 29 5.63 0.36 -4.38
N LEU A 30 5.57 -0.16 -3.16
CA LEU A 30 6.50 0.22 -2.10
C LEU A 30 7.56 -0.84 -1.81
N SER A 31 7.40 -2.06 -2.34
CA SER A 31 8.43 -3.09 -2.27
C SER A 31 9.67 -2.74 -3.11
N GLU A 32 10.82 -3.21 -2.65
CA GLU A 32 12.12 -3.04 -3.31
C GLU A 32 12.20 -3.74 -4.68
N ASN A 33 11.58 -4.92 -4.79
CA ASN A 33 11.71 -5.77 -5.97
C ASN A 33 10.57 -5.56 -6.97
N GLY A 34 10.94 -5.53 -8.25
CA GLY A 34 10.02 -5.49 -9.39
C GLY A 34 9.83 -4.11 -9.99
N VAL A 35 9.28 -4.09 -11.21
CA VAL A 35 8.84 -2.87 -11.89
C VAL A 35 7.32 -2.87 -11.82
N PRO A 36 6.70 -2.08 -10.93
CA PRO A 36 5.25 -2.07 -10.79
C PRO A 36 4.60 -1.50 -12.05
N SER A 37 3.48 -2.10 -12.43
CA SER A 37 2.60 -1.60 -13.48
C SER A 37 1.29 -1.18 -12.83
N VAL A 38 0.88 0.07 -13.11
CA VAL A 38 -0.39 0.63 -12.66
C VAL A 38 -1.43 0.40 -13.75
N PHE A 39 -2.63 -0.06 -13.37
CA PHE A 39 -3.71 -0.26 -14.33
C PHE A 39 -4.48 1.04 -14.54
N TYR A 40 -4.59 1.50 -15.79
CA TYR A 40 -5.17 2.80 -16.12
C TYR A 40 -6.60 3.00 -15.57
N PRO A 41 -7.53 2.03 -15.70
CA PRO A 41 -8.87 2.13 -15.10
C PRO A 41 -8.88 2.22 -13.57
N ASP A 42 -7.90 1.65 -12.86
CA ASP A 42 -7.83 1.81 -11.41
C ASP A 42 -7.43 3.24 -11.00
N LEU A 43 -6.69 3.95 -11.87
CA LEU A 43 -6.25 5.32 -11.61
C LEU A 43 -7.25 6.38 -12.09
N PHE A 44 -7.92 6.15 -13.23
CA PHE A 44 -8.81 7.14 -13.85
C PHE A 44 -10.29 6.73 -13.91
N GLY A 45 -10.59 5.51 -13.48
CA GLY A 45 -11.91 4.90 -13.67
C GLY A 45 -12.13 4.45 -15.11
N ALA A 46 -13.16 3.64 -15.31
CA ALA A 46 -13.69 3.28 -16.63
C ALA A 46 -15.18 2.96 -16.53
N SER A 47 -15.92 3.20 -17.60
CA SER A 47 -17.33 2.80 -17.73
C SER A 47 -17.57 2.35 -19.16
N TYR A 48 -18.11 1.15 -19.35
CA TYR A 48 -18.34 0.54 -20.67
C TYR A 48 -19.45 -0.52 -20.63
N ASP A 49 -20.07 -0.77 -21.78
CA ASP A 49 -21.00 -1.89 -21.97
C ASP A 49 -20.28 -3.03 -22.72
N ASP A 50 -20.44 -4.27 -22.25
CA ASP A 50 -19.84 -5.45 -22.91
C ASP A 50 -20.78 -6.67 -22.83
N GLU A 51 -20.58 -7.64 -23.73
CA GLU A 51 -21.37 -8.87 -23.81
C GLU A 51 -20.75 -9.97 -22.95
N GLY A 52 -21.51 -10.51 -22.00
CA GLY A 52 -21.07 -11.61 -21.14
C GLY A 52 -21.05 -12.95 -21.87
N GLY A 53 -20.46 -13.96 -21.23
CA GLY A 53 -20.39 -15.33 -21.77
C GLY A 53 -21.74 -16.02 -22.00
N ASP A 54 -22.83 -15.41 -21.55
CA ASP A 54 -24.23 -15.82 -21.75
C ASP A 54 -24.92 -15.11 -22.93
N GLY A 55 -24.22 -14.21 -23.63
CA GLY A 55 -24.71 -13.42 -24.74
C GLY A 55 -25.57 -12.22 -24.35
N GLN A 56 -25.58 -11.83 -23.07
CA GLN A 56 -26.28 -10.62 -22.60
C GLN A 56 -25.33 -9.44 -22.45
N ASN A 57 -25.84 -8.22 -22.67
CA ASN A 57 -25.07 -7.00 -22.45
C ASN A 57 -25.14 -6.56 -20.98
N TYR A 58 -23.98 -6.23 -20.44
CA TYR A 58 -23.79 -5.75 -19.08
C TYR A 58 -23.10 -4.39 -19.09
N HIS A 59 -23.56 -3.50 -18.21
CA HIS A 59 -22.86 -2.26 -17.93
C HIS A 59 -21.81 -2.50 -16.85
N ILE A 60 -20.56 -2.14 -17.12
CA ILE A 60 -19.44 -2.24 -16.19
C ILE A 60 -18.97 -0.86 -15.80
N ASP A 61 -18.95 -0.61 -14.49
CA ASP A 61 -18.33 0.56 -13.88
C ASP A 61 -17.11 0.14 -13.06
N MET A 62 -15.99 0.77 -13.34
CA MET A 62 -14.74 0.65 -12.59
C MET A 62 -14.45 1.98 -11.91
N PRO A 63 -14.68 2.11 -10.59
CA PRO A 63 -14.38 3.33 -9.87
C PRO A 63 -12.86 3.53 -9.75
N VAL A 64 -12.46 4.79 -9.59
CA VAL A 64 -11.09 5.17 -9.22
C VAL A 64 -10.74 4.60 -7.85
N ILE A 65 -9.52 4.12 -7.70
CA ILE A 65 -8.96 3.73 -6.41
C ILE A 65 -8.36 4.98 -5.75
N GLU A 66 -9.09 5.55 -4.81
CA GLU A 66 -8.80 6.86 -4.21
C GLU A 66 -7.38 7.01 -3.64
N GLN A 67 -6.77 5.93 -3.15
CA GLN A 67 -5.43 5.95 -2.52
C GLN A 67 -4.28 5.70 -3.51
N LEU A 68 -4.57 5.42 -4.79
CA LEU A 68 -3.57 4.96 -5.74
C LEU A 68 -2.61 6.06 -6.19
N ASP A 69 -3.09 7.29 -6.37
CA ASP A 69 -2.25 8.45 -6.68
C ASP A 69 -1.27 8.75 -5.54
N ASP A 70 -1.74 8.71 -4.30
CA ASP A 70 -0.90 8.86 -3.11
C ASP A 70 0.14 7.74 -2.99
N LEU A 71 -0.22 6.49 -3.26
CA LEU A 71 0.73 5.37 -3.27
C LEU A 71 1.80 5.52 -4.37
N ILE A 72 1.46 6.09 -5.53
CA ILE A 72 2.41 6.41 -6.59
C ILE A 72 3.40 7.47 -6.11
N HIS A 73 2.92 8.55 -5.50
CA HIS A 73 3.79 9.58 -4.92
C HIS A 73 4.64 9.05 -3.76
N ALA A 74 4.08 8.16 -2.93
CA ALA A 74 4.82 7.52 -1.84
C ALA A 74 5.98 6.66 -2.36
N ARG A 75 5.80 5.97 -3.50
CA ARG A 75 6.90 5.24 -4.15
C ARG A 75 8.05 6.16 -4.53
N GLU A 76 7.74 7.29 -5.15
CA GLU A 76 8.75 8.26 -5.57
C GLU A 76 9.50 8.87 -4.37
N ARG A 77 8.78 9.17 -3.28
CA ARG A 77 9.34 9.91 -2.15
C ARG A 77 10.00 9.02 -1.09
N PHE A 78 9.43 7.86 -0.77
CA PHE A 78 9.73 7.14 0.48
C PHE A 78 10.11 5.67 0.30
N ALA A 79 9.92 5.09 -0.89
CA ALA A 79 10.22 3.68 -1.14
C ALA A 79 11.70 3.46 -1.52
N HIS A 80 12.63 3.94 -0.69
CA HIS A 80 14.07 3.91 -0.95
C HIS A 80 14.84 3.05 0.05
N GLY A 81 16.01 2.54 -0.35
CA GLY A 81 16.88 1.76 0.52
C GLY A 81 16.48 0.29 0.67
N VAL A 82 17.17 -0.39 1.58
CA VAL A 82 17.04 -1.84 1.83
C VAL A 82 15.69 -2.15 2.45
N GLN A 83 15.06 -3.24 2.01
CA GLN A 83 13.82 -3.71 2.60
C GLN A 83 14.02 -4.68 3.77
N THR A 84 13.23 -4.52 4.84
CA THR A 84 13.04 -5.53 5.90
C THR A 84 11.59 -5.98 5.94
N LEU A 85 11.34 -7.27 6.13
CA LEU A 85 10.02 -7.89 5.97
C LEU A 85 9.52 -8.52 7.28
N TRP A 86 8.26 -8.28 7.63
CA TRP A 86 7.54 -8.91 8.74
C TRP A 86 6.28 -9.63 8.24
N PHE A 87 6.46 -10.88 7.81
CA PHE A 87 5.41 -11.77 7.29
C PHE A 87 5.17 -12.93 8.27
N ASP A 88 4.82 -12.57 9.50
CA ASP A 88 4.73 -13.47 10.66
C ASP A 88 3.30 -13.61 11.20
N HIS A 89 2.30 -12.94 10.60
CA HIS A 89 0.89 -13.08 10.96
C HIS A 89 0.02 -13.22 9.70
N PRO A 90 -0.98 -14.12 9.69
CA PRO A 90 -1.77 -14.43 8.49
C PRO A 90 -2.56 -13.24 7.94
N ASN A 91 -2.98 -12.33 8.81
CA ASN A 91 -3.82 -11.19 8.41
C ASN A 91 -3.12 -9.83 8.50
N CYS A 92 -1.94 -9.74 9.13
CA CYS A 92 -1.25 -8.47 9.34
C CYS A 92 0.22 -8.63 8.98
N ILE A 93 0.64 -7.91 7.96
CA ILE A 93 2.01 -7.93 7.48
C ILE A 93 2.57 -6.51 7.50
N GLY A 94 3.89 -6.42 7.50
CA GLY A 94 4.56 -5.14 7.31
C GLY A 94 5.91 -5.30 6.65
N PHE A 95 6.44 -4.18 6.18
CA PHE A 95 7.83 -4.08 5.75
C PHE A 95 8.31 -2.64 5.93
N SER A 96 9.62 -2.47 6.05
CA SER A 96 10.25 -1.16 6.00
C SER A 96 11.13 -1.03 4.79
N ARG A 97 11.36 0.22 4.38
CA ARG A 97 12.37 0.66 3.44
C ARG A 97 13.29 1.59 4.21
N SER A 98 14.59 1.29 4.25
CA SER A 98 15.52 1.97 5.16
C SER A 98 15.79 3.45 4.83
N GLY A 99 15.40 3.90 3.63
CA GLY A 99 15.94 5.11 3.05
C GLY A 99 17.41 4.94 2.62
N THR A 100 17.95 6.00 2.04
CA THR A 100 19.35 6.17 1.65
C THR A 100 19.91 7.43 2.29
N ALA A 101 21.15 7.80 1.95
CA ALA A 101 21.73 9.07 2.38
C ALA A 101 21.01 10.30 1.80
N GLU A 102 20.25 10.12 0.71
CA GLU A 102 19.70 11.21 -0.11
C GLU A 102 18.16 11.21 -0.13
N ALA A 103 17.54 10.05 0.10
CA ALA A 103 16.10 9.88 0.00
C ALA A 103 15.55 9.08 1.20
N PRO A 104 14.43 9.51 1.81
CA PRO A 104 13.88 8.88 2.99
C PRO A 104 13.28 7.50 2.71
N GLY A 105 13.11 6.73 3.78
CA GLY A 105 12.44 5.43 3.80
C GLY A 105 10.99 5.53 4.28
N CYS A 106 10.36 4.37 4.50
CA CYS A 106 9.03 4.25 5.10
C CYS A 106 8.88 2.95 5.90
N VAL A 107 7.87 2.90 6.76
CA VAL A 107 7.34 1.66 7.36
C VAL A 107 5.92 1.47 6.87
N VAL A 108 5.64 0.33 6.24
CA VAL A 108 4.32 -0.01 5.71
C VAL A 108 3.72 -1.12 6.57
N ILE A 109 2.55 -0.87 7.15
CA ILE A 109 1.76 -1.86 7.88
C ILE A 109 0.42 -2.01 7.16
N MET A 110 -0.03 -3.24 6.95
CA MET A 110 -1.35 -3.50 6.34
C MET A 110 -2.02 -4.72 6.97
N SER A 111 -3.34 -4.69 7.00
CA SER A 111 -4.16 -5.78 7.50
C SER A 111 -5.33 -6.08 6.58
N ASN A 112 -5.53 -7.35 6.25
CA ASN A 112 -6.70 -7.81 5.50
C ASN A 112 -7.84 -8.31 6.41
N GLY A 113 -7.70 -8.16 7.73
CA GLY A 113 -8.69 -8.48 8.74
C GLY A 113 -8.99 -7.27 9.62
N ASP A 114 -8.99 -7.45 10.94
CA ASP A 114 -9.12 -6.37 11.94
C ASP A 114 -7.88 -5.45 11.97
N ASP A 115 -7.90 -4.42 12.80
CA ASP A 115 -6.77 -3.53 13.05
C ASP A 115 -5.46 -4.32 13.27
N GLY A 116 -4.40 -3.86 12.62
CA GLY A 116 -3.10 -4.52 12.62
C GLY A 116 -2.02 -3.65 13.25
N GLU A 117 -1.07 -4.28 13.93
CA GLU A 117 0.11 -3.61 14.48
C GLU A 117 1.37 -4.45 14.32
N LYS A 118 2.52 -3.77 14.26
CA LYS A 118 3.84 -4.38 14.36
C LYS A 118 4.70 -3.54 15.28
N HIS A 119 5.30 -4.20 16.28
CA HIS A 119 6.44 -3.63 16.99
C HIS A 119 7.70 -3.88 16.15
N VAL A 120 8.41 -2.81 15.80
CA VAL A 120 9.57 -2.88 14.91
C VAL A 120 10.73 -2.09 15.51
N THR A 121 11.95 -2.58 15.32
CA THR A 121 13.19 -1.88 15.66
C THR A 121 13.88 -1.50 14.36
N LEU A 122 13.94 -0.19 14.07
CA LEU A 122 14.56 0.34 12.85
C LEU A 122 16.05 0.66 13.05
N GLY A 123 16.50 0.71 14.31
CA GLY A 123 17.87 1.02 14.72
C GLY A 123 18.08 2.49 15.11
N GLU A 124 19.20 2.76 15.77
CA GLU A 124 19.52 4.04 16.43
C GLU A 124 19.44 5.28 15.51
N ASN A 125 19.61 5.12 14.19
CA ASN A 125 19.45 6.22 13.23
C ASN A 125 18.02 6.77 13.19
N PHE A 126 17.05 5.98 13.63
CA PHE A 126 15.66 6.34 13.77
C PHE A 126 15.25 6.55 15.23
N ALA A 127 16.20 6.72 16.15
CA ALA A 127 15.90 6.98 17.55
C ALA A 127 15.20 8.33 17.75
N GLU A 128 14.22 8.37 18.65
CA GLU A 128 13.52 9.61 19.07
C GLU A 128 12.94 10.40 17.88
N LYS A 129 12.37 9.70 16.90
CA LYS A 129 11.75 10.27 15.70
C LYS A 129 10.24 10.22 15.76
N SER A 130 9.61 11.25 15.21
CA SER A 130 8.16 11.29 14.97
C SER A 130 7.83 10.75 13.58
N TRP A 131 6.77 9.97 13.50
CA TRP A 131 6.26 9.35 12.28
C TRP A 131 4.78 9.61 12.12
N ARG A 132 4.31 9.85 10.89
CA ARG A 132 2.88 9.97 10.57
C ARG A 132 2.53 9.13 9.36
N ASP A 133 1.27 8.72 9.28
CA ASP A 133 0.74 7.99 8.14
C ASP A 133 0.53 8.94 6.95
N TYR A 134 1.32 8.74 5.89
CA TYR A 134 1.26 9.53 4.67
C TYR A 134 -0.11 9.43 3.97
N LEU A 135 -0.78 8.27 4.07
CA LEU A 135 -2.10 8.07 3.45
C LEU A 135 -3.25 8.68 4.27
N GLY A 136 -2.97 9.19 5.47
CA GLY A 136 -3.97 9.80 6.34
C GLY A 136 -5.02 8.82 6.89
N ASN A 137 -4.83 7.51 6.75
CA ASN A 137 -5.74 6.50 7.31
C ASN A 137 -5.67 6.46 8.84
N ARG A 138 -4.53 6.87 9.40
CA ARG A 138 -4.28 7.03 10.84
C ARG A 138 -3.90 8.48 11.14
N GLU A 139 -4.52 9.04 12.18
CA GLU A 139 -4.29 10.45 12.57
C GLU A 139 -3.19 10.60 13.63
N GLU A 140 -2.88 9.52 14.35
CA GLU A 140 -1.89 9.55 15.41
C GLU A 140 -0.47 9.78 14.90
N THR A 141 0.40 10.20 15.81
CA THR A 141 1.85 10.29 15.58
C THR A 141 2.51 9.18 16.38
N VAL A 142 3.37 8.41 15.72
CA VAL A 142 4.18 7.35 16.34
C VAL A 142 5.54 7.92 16.69
N HIS A 143 6.01 7.66 17.89
CA HIS A 143 7.34 8.07 18.35
C HIS A 143 8.20 6.83 18.59
N THR A 144 9.38 6.81 17.97
CA THR A 144 10.39 5.78 18.25
C THR A 144 11.16 6.10 19.52
N ASP A 145 11.55 5.07 20.24
CA ASP A 145 12.41 5.17 21.43
C ASP A 145 13.89 5.36 21.06
N ALA A 146 14.76 5.33 22.08
CA ALA A 146 16.21 5.49 21.93
C ALA A 146 16.89 4.42 21.06
N ASP A 147 16.27 3.25 20.89
CA ASP A 147 16.78 2.16 20.05
C ASP A 147 16.19 2.24 18.62
N GLY A 148 15.36 3.24 18.34
CA GLY A 148 14.62 3.37 17.08
C GLY A 148 13.47 2.38 16.98
N SER A 149 12.88 1.97 18.10
CA SER A 149 11.77 1.02 18.15
C SER A 149 10.44 1.70 18.42
N ALA A 150 9.38 1.23 17.78
CA ALA A 150 8.01 1.67 18.04
C ALA A 150 6.99 0.61 17.59
N THR A 151 5.75 0.78 18.02
CA THR A 151 4.61 0.06 17.46
C THR A 151 3.94 0.91 16.39
N PHE A 152 3.93 0.41 15.16
CA PHE A 152 3.24 1.01 14.02
C PHE A 152 1.94 0.25 13.76
N THR A 153 0.90 0.97 13.35
CA THR A 153 -0.48 0.46 13.29
C THR A 153 -1.08 0.67 11.90
N CYS A 154 -2.19 0.00 11.63
CA CYS A 154 -3.09 0.26 10.50
C CYS A 154 -4.52 -0.12 10.90
N ASN A 155 -5.52 0.50 10.26
CA ASN A 155 -6.91 0.07 10.42
C ASN A 155 -7.14 -1.32 9.78
N GLY A 156 -8.19 -2.02 10.20
CA GLY A 156 -8.64 -3.24 9.55
C GLY A 156 -9.02 -3.02 8.07
N GLY A 157 -8.70 -3.99 7.22
CA GLY A 157 -8.92 -3.90 5.77
C GLY A 157 -8.21 -2.72 5.11
N SER A 158 -7.07 -2.28 5.67
CA SER A 158 -6.40 -1.04 5.28
C SER A 158 -4.87 -1.18 5.22
N VAL A 159 -4.22 -0.10 4.79
CA VAL A 159 -2.77 0.05 4.75
C VAL A 159 -2.40 1.44 5.30
N SER A 160 -1.33 1.50 6.08
CA SER A 160 -0.71 2.75 6.54
C SER A 160 0.74 2.80 6.10
N VAL A 161 1.16 3.96 5.61
CA VAL A 161 2.53 4.23 5.12
C VAL A 161 3.14 5.27 6.04
N TRP A 162 3.81 4.79 7.08
CA TRP A 162 4.46 5.62 8.07
C TRP A 162 5.77 6.19 7.53
N VAL A 163 5.87 7.51 7.54
CA VAL A 163 7.05 8.27 7.11
C VAL A 163 7.47 9.21 8.22
N LEU A 164 8.74 9.61 8.21
CA LEU A 164 9.22 10.59 9.17
C LEU A 164 8.45 11.92 9.01
N GLU A 165 8.08 12.51 10.13
CA GLU A 165 7.28 13.75 10.14
C GLU A 165 8.01 14.94 9.49
N ASP A 166 9.35 14.95 9.55
CA ASP A 166 10.18 16.04 9.03
C ASP A 166 10.31 16.07 7.49
N VAL A 167 9.88 15.01 6.80
CA VAL A 167 9.93 14.90 5.33
C VAL A 167 8.54 14.87 4.67
N LEU A 168 7.47 15.10 5.46
CA LEU A 168 6.09 15.17 4.97
C LEU A 168 5.81 16.44 4.17
#